data_AF-A0A926XJ34-F1
#
_entry.id   AF-A0A926XJ34-F1
#
_cell.length_a   1.000
_cell.length_b   1.000
_cell.length_c   1.000
_cell.angle_alpha   90.00
_cell.angle_beta   90.00
_cell.angle_gamma   90.00
#
_symmetry.space_group_name_H-M   'P 1'
#
loop_
_entity.id
_entity.type
_entity.pdbx_description
1 polymer ?
#
loop_
_entity_poly.entity_id
_entity_poly.type
_entity_poly.pdbx_seq_one_letter_code
_entity_poly.pdbx_strand_id
1 'polypeptide(L)'
;MKIINISLDSSDLMTLLAEAKEDNLLLRTADGSEFILAEVDNFDRELELTRQNLELMAFLDERAKEQSTLSAAEVRAELGL
;
A
#
# COMPACT_ATOMS: atom_id res chain seq x y z
N MET A 1 5.90 2.88 -11.10
CA MET A 1 5.59 1.54 -11.66
C MET A 1 5.31 1.64 -13.17
N LYS A 2 5.57 0.59 -13.97
CA LYS A 2 5.20 0.58 -15.41
C LYS A 2 3.88 -0.18 -15.59
N ILE A 3 2.89 0.46 -16.21
CA ILE A 3 1.59 -0.16 -16.49
C ILE A 3 1.69 -0.93 -17.81
N ILE A 4 1.28 -2.19 -17.80
CA ILE A 4 1.18 -3.05 -18.99
C ILE A 4 -0.29 -3.47 -19.11
N ASN A 5 -0.93 -3.13 -20.23
CA ASN A 5 -2.28 -3.59 -20.51
C ASN A 5 -2.22 -5.05 -20.95
N ILE A 6 -3.01 -5.89 -20.30
CA ILE A 6 -3.08 -7.32 -20.59
C ILE A 6 -4.41 -7.60 -21.28
N SER A 7 -4.38 -8.36 -22.39
CA SER A 7 -5.59 -8.86 -23.03
C SER A 7 -6.08 -10.09 -22.25
N LEU A 8 -7.39 -10.16 -21.95
CA LEU A 8 -8.00 -11.12 -21.03
C LEU A 8 -8.20 -12.52 -21.65
N ASP A 9 -7.37 -12.89 -22.63
CA ASP A 9 -7.59 -14.07 -23.47
C ASP A 9 -7.05 -15.37 -22.85
N SER A 10 -6.32 -15.29 -21.71
CA SER A 10 -5.79 -16.47 -21.00
C SER A 10 -6.64 -16.81 -19.76
N SER A 11 -7.17 -18.03 -19.74
CA SER A 11 -7.98 -18.56 -18.62
C SER A 11 -7.24 -18.55 -17.28
N ASP A 12 -5.94 -18.83 -17.32
CA ASP A 12 -5.14 -19.04 -16.11
C ASP A 12 -4.84 -17.70 -15.43
N LEU A 13 -4.56 -16.65 -16.21
CA LEU A 13 -4.36 -15.31 -15.66
C LEU A 13 -5.66 -14.77 -15.06
N MET A 14 -6.80 -15.03 -15.70
CA MET A 14 -8.11 -14.60 -15.18
C MET A 14 -8.43 -15.24 -13.84
N THR A 15 -8.10 -16.51 -13.68
CA THR A 15 -8.28 -17.23 -12.40
C THR A 15 -7.42 -16.60 -11.31
N LEU A 16 -6.13 -16.38 -11.59
CA LEU A 16 -5.22 -15.74 -10.64
C LEU A 16 -5.66 -14.32 -10.27
N LEU A 17 -6.13 -13.53 -11.24
CA LEU A 17 -6.65 -12.18 -10.98
C LEU A 17 -7.92 -12.20 -10.15
N ALA A 18 -8.79 -13.21 -10.30
CA ALA A 18 -9.99 -13.35 -9.49
C ALA A 18 -9.65 -13.73 -8.04
N GLU A 19 -8.70 -14.65 -7.85
CA GLU A 19 -8.20 -15.00 -6.52
C GLU A 19 -7.50 -13.82 -5.83
N ALA A 20 -6.72 -13.04 -6.60
CA ALA A 20 -6.00 -11.87 -6.09
C ALA A 20 -6.89 -10.70 -5.61
N LYS A 21 -8.19 -10.72 -5.95
CA LYS A 21 -9.19 -9.76 -5.44
C LYS A 21 -9.68 -10.09 -4.04
N GLU A 22 -9.65 -11.37 -3.69
CA GLU A 22 -10.09 -11.83 -2.37
C GLU A 22 -8.93 -11.81 -1.37
N ASP A 23 -7.71 -12.15 -1.82
CA ASP A 23 -6.49 -12.10 -0.99
C ASP A 23 -5.22 -11.94 -1.83
N ASN A 24 -4.13 -11.48 -1.22
CA ASN A 24 -2.82 -11.34 -1.87
C ASN A 24 -2.21 -12.71 -2.18
N LEU A 25 -1.77 -12.91 -3.42
CA LEU A 25 -1.15 -14.15 -3.86
C LEU A 25 0.37 -14.04 -3.93
N LEU A 26 1.08 -15.03 -3.38
CA LEU A 26 2.51 -15.24 -3.60
C LEU A 26 2.72 -16.27 -4.71
N LEU A 27 3.15 -15.83 -5.89
CA LEU A 27 3.45 -16.67 -7.03
C LEU A 27 4.92 -17.10 -7.00
N ARG A 28 5.18 -18.41 -6.92
CA ARG A 28 6.54 -18.96 -6.96
C ARG A 28 6.75 -19.73 -8.26
N THR A 29 7.80 -19.39 -9.00
CA THR A 29 8.20 -20.07 -10.23
C THR A 29 9.08 -21.28 -9.94
N ALA A 30 9.21 -22.19 -10.92
CA ALA A 30 10.00 -23.41 -10.77
C ALA A 30 11.50 -23.15 -10.52
N ASP A 31 12.00 -21.99 -10.94
CA ASP A 31 13.38 -21.54 -10.68
C ASP A 31 13.55 -20.89 -9.29
N GLY A 32 12.48 -20.82 -8.49
CA GLY A 32 12.48 -20.27 -7.14
C GLY A 32 12.26 -18.76 -7.05
N SER A 33 12.03 -18.06 -8.18
CA SER A 33 11.65 -16.66 -8.14
C SER A 33 10.27 -16.48 -7.51
N GLU A 34 10.08 -15.40 -6.76
CA GLU A 34 8.84 -15.10 -6.05
C GLU A 34 8.28 -13.75 -6.50
N PHE A 35 6.98 -13.70 -6.74
CA PHE A 35 6.24 -12.51 -7.14
C PHE A 35 4.98 -12.37 -6.29
N ILE A 36 4.51 -11.14 -6.07
CA ILE A 36 3.23 -10.88 -5.42
C ILE A 36 2.24 -10.40 -6.48
N LEU A 37 1.05 -11.01 -6.50
CA LEU A 37 -0.11 -10.52 -7.23
C LEU A 37 -1.16 -10.06 -6.21
N ALA A 38 -1.43 -8.77 -6.21
CA ALA A 38 -2.42 -8.12 -5.38
C ALA A 38 -3.28 -7.24 -6.27
N GLU A 39 -4.59 -7.19 -6.01
CA GLU A 39 -5.39 -6.11 -6.56
C GLU A 39 -4.83 -4.77 -6.06
N VAL A 40 -4.62 -3.83 -6.99
CA VAL A 40 -4.29 -2.47 -6.58
C VAL A 40 -5.57 -1.85 -6.02
N ASP A 41 -5.72 -1.88 -4.70
CA ASP A 41 -6.74 -1.10 -3.99
C ASP A 41 -6.55 0.40 -4.32
N ASN A 42 -7.65 1.14 -4.37
CA ASN A 42 -7.65 2.60 -4.35
C ASN A 42 -6.72 3.16 -3.28
N PHE A 43 -6.57 2.49 -2.12
CA PHE A 43 -5.65 2.88 -1.05
C PHE A 43 -4.17 2.85 -1.48
N ASP A 44 -3.69 1.80 -2.15
CA ASP A 44 -2.30 1.73 -2.60
C ASP A 44 -1.99 2.80 -3.65
N ARG A 45 -2.97 3.08 -4.51
CA ARG A 45 -2.87 4.15 -5.50
C ARG A 45 -2.94 5.55 -4.87
N GLU A 46 -3.81 5.75 -3.88
CA GLU A 46 -3.85 6.96 -3.07
C GLU A 46 -2.54 7.17 -2.32
N LEU A 47 -1.94 6.10 -1.81
CA LEU A 47 -0.65 6.16 -1.13
C LEU A 47 0.49 6.54 -2.09
N GLU A 48 0.51 5.97 -3.30
CA GLU A 48 1.47 6.33 -4.34
C GLU A 48 1.32 7.79 -4.77
N LEU A 49 0.08 8.29 -4.93
CA LEU A 49 -0.19 9.71 -5.21
C LEU A 49 0.16 10.63 -4.04
N THR A 50 -0.12 10.22 -2.82
CA THR A 50 0.19 10.97 -1.60
C THR A 50 1.71 11.13 -1.43
N ARG A 51 2.47 10.08 -1.72
CA ARG A 51 3.95 10.12 -1.71
C ARG A 51 4.54 11.06 -2.76
N GLN A 52 3.80 11.37 -3.84
CA GLN A 52 4.24 12.35 -4.84
C GLN A 52 4.02 13.80 -4.39
N ASN A 53 3.25 14.03 -3.33
CA ASN A 53 3.08 15.36 -2.75
C ASN A 53 4.31 15.72 -1.89
N LEU A 54 5.28 16.41 -2.51
CA LEU A 54 6.55 16.77 -1.88
C LEU A 54 6.39 17.64 -0.63
N GLU A 55 5.39 18.53 -0.61
CA GLU A 55 5.14 19.41 0.53
C GLU A 55 4.65 18.61 1.74
N LEU A 56 3.70 17.70 1.53
CA LEU A 56 3.23 16.79 2.57
C LEU A 56 4.35 15.88 3.07
N MET A 57 5.15 15.30 2.17
CA MET A 57 6.26 14.41 2.55
C MET A 57 7.32 15.16 3.36
N ALA A 58 7.67 16.39 2.99
CA ALA A 58 8.61 17.21 3.75
C ALA A 58 8.08 17.52 5.16
N PHE A 59 6.78 17.84 5.29
CA PHE A 59 6.15 18.05 6.58
C PHE A 59 6.16 16.78 7.45
N LEU A 60 5.86 15.62 6.88
CA LEU A 60 5.90 14.34 7.59
C LEU A 60 7.33 13.97 8.03
N ASP A 61 8.34 14.22 7.19
CA ASP A 61 9.75 14.01 7.53
C ASP A 61 10.22 14.91 8.67
N GLU A 62 9.71 16.13 8.76
CA GLU A 62 9.96 17.02 9.89
C GLU A 62 9.30 16.47 11.16
N ARG A 63 8.03 16.05 11.08
CA ARG A 63 7.29 15.51 12.22
C ARG A 63 7.84 14.20 12.74
N ALA A 64 8.34 13.34 11.86
CA ALA A 64 8.95 12.06 12.24
C ALA A 64 10.22 12.21 13.10
N LYS A 65 10.86 13.40 13.10
CA LYS A 65 12.02 13.69 13.93
C LYS A 65 11.66 14.10 15.36
N GLU A 66 10.40 14.45 15.61
CA GLU A 66 9.92 14.81 16.94
C GLU A 66 10.07 13.61 17.89
N GLN A 67 10.78 13.82 19.00
CA GLN A 67 11.04 12.78 20.00
C GLN A 67 10.06 12.87 21.18
N SER A 68 9.35 13.99 21.29
CA SER A 68 8.35 14.20 22.33
C SER A 68 7.13 13.35 22.00
N THR A 69 6.77 12.45 22.92
CA THR A 69 5.55 11.66 22.82
C THR A 69 4.63 12.02 23.98
N LEU A 70 3.33 12.05 23.71
CA LEU A 70 2.29 12.17 24.72
C LEU A 70 1.56 10.84 24.78
N SER A 71 1.28 10.37 25.99
CA SER A 71 0.40 9.23 26.18
C SER A 71 -1.03 9.58 25.75
N ALA A 72 -1.79 8.57 25.35
CA ALA A 72 -3.20 8.77 25.01
C ALA A 72 -4.01 9.38 26.18
N ALA A 73 -3.60 9.14 27.43
CA ALA A 73 -4.26 9.71 28.61
C ALA A 73 -4.00 11.22 28.75
N GLU A 74 -2.75 11.67 28.52
CA GLU A 74 -2.38 13.09 28.53
C GLU A 74 -3.13 13.86 27.43
N VAL A 75 -3.17 13.29 26.22
CA VAL A 75 -3.89 13.89 25.09
C VAL A 75 -5.39 14.01 25.38
N ARG A 76 -6.01 12.98 25.97
CA ARG A 76 -7.44 13.02 26.33
C ARG A 76 -7.74 14.10 27.36
N ALA A 77 -6.90 14.22 28.40
CA ALA A 77 -7.05 15.24 29.43
C ALA A 77 -6.93 16.66 28.84
N GLU A 78 -5.99 16.89 27.92
CA GLU A 78 -5.81 18.19 27.26
C GLU A 78 -6.96 18.55 26.32
N LEU A 79 -7.54 17.55 25.64
CA LEU A 79 -8.69 17.71 24.74
C LEU A 79 -10.05 17.71 25.45
N GLY A 80 -10.09 17.47 26.77
CA GLY A 80 -11.34 17.39 27.54
C GLY A 80 -12.20 16.17 27.21
N LEU A 81 -11.56 15.05 26.82
CA LEU A 81 -12.18 13.78 26.43
C LEU A 81 -12.09 12.71 27.52
#